data_AF-A0A3D3ZAX3-F1
#
_entry.id   AF-A0A3D3ZAX3-F1
#
_cell.length_a   1.000
_cell.length_b   1.000
_cell.length_c   1.000
_cell.angle_alpha   90.00
_cell.angle_beta   90.00
_cell.angle_gamma   90.00
#
_symmetry.space_group_name_H-M   'P 1'
#
loop_
_entity.id
_entity.type
_entity.pdbx_description
1 polymer ?
#
loop_
_entity_poly.entity_id
_entity_poly.type
_entity_poly.pdbx_seq_one_letter_code
_entity_poly.pdbx_strand_id
1 'polypeptide(L)'
;MVRSGTVKKIIRLPAVLLTALLALALVRQTAFARTYVITDGDRVVTYTTFATDPAEVLDQAGLTLEQYDTYTTQTGEGVEEITICRSQRVTVDYHGEEMTVTTFGETAGELLSRLNLE
;
A
#
# COMPACT_ATOMS: atom_id res chain seq x y z
N MET A 1 32.24 -41.54 37.11
CA MET A 1 31.60 -40.22 37.26
C MET A 1 32.39 -39.17 36.46
N VAL A 2 32.28 -39.18 35.13
CA VAL A 2 32.86 -38.16 34.23
C VAL A 2 31.90 -38.05 33.04
N ARG A 3 31.67 -36.83 32.52
CA ARG A 3 30.90 -36.47 31.30
C ARG A 3 29.49 -35.85 31.43
N SER A 4 29.05 -35.37 32.60
CA SER A 4 27.81 -34.55 32.63
C SER A 4 28.02 -33.13 32.04
N GLY A 5 29.20 -32.52 32.27
CA GLY A 5 29.51 -31.17 31.79
C GLY A 5 29.79 -31.07 30.29
N THR A 6 30.48 -32.06 29.71
CA THR A 6 30.86 -32.07 28.29
C THR A 6 29.66 -32.33 27.39
N VAL A 7 28.75 -33.26 27.76
CA VAL A 7 27.52 -33.56 27.00
C VAL A 7 26.57 -32.37 27.00
N LYS A 8 26.39 -31.68 28.15
CA LYS A 8 25.60 -30.43 28.20
C LYS A 8 26.20 -29.33 27.33
N LYS A 9 27.53 -29.18 27.27
CA LYS A 9 28.20 -28.20 26.38
C LYS A 9 28.05 -28.57 24.89
N ILE A 10 28.16 -29.85 24.54
CA ILE A 10 28.02 -30.36 23.16
C ILE A 10 26.61 -30.13 22.60
N ILE A 11 25.57 -30.19 23.43
CA ILE A 11 24.18 -29.94 22.99
C ILE A 11 23.84 -28.44 23.03
N ARG A 12 24.43 -27.66 23.94
CA ARG A 12 24.21 -26.21 24.05
C ARG A 12 24.79 -25.43 22.87
N LEU A 13 25.96 -25.81 22.36
CA LEU A 13 26.62 -25.11 21.26
C LEU A 13 25.79 -25.10 19.96
N PRO A 14 25.29 -26.25 19.43
CA PRO A 14 24.45 -26.27 18.24
C PRO A 14 23.08 -25.64 18.49
N ALA A 15 22.52 -25.75 19.70
CA ALA A 15 21.28 -25.07 20.05
C ALA A 15 21.42 -23.54 19.98
N VAL A 16 22.48 -22.98 20.57
CA VAL A 16 22.80 -21.55 20.49
C VAL A 16 23.05 -21.11 19.05
N LEU A 17 23.78 -21.92 18.26
CA LEU A 17 24.03 -21.65 16.85
C LEU A 17 22.72 -21.63 16.04
N LEU A 18 21.83 -22.58 16.29
CA LEU A 18 20.52 -22.66 15.64
C LEU A 18 19.64 -21.46 16.00
N THR A 19 19.61 -21.06 17.28
CA THR A 19 18.87 -19.87 17.70
C THR A 19 19.43 -18.60 17.06
N ALA A 20 20.76 -18.47 16.96
CA ALA A 20 21.40 -17.34 16.30
C ALA A 20 21.10 -17.31 14.79
N LEU A 21 21.08 -18.46 14.12
CA LEU A 21 20.69 -18.56 12.70
C LEU A 21 19.23 -18.20 12.48
N LEU A 22 18.32 -18.66 13.35
CA LEU A 22 16.90 -18.28 13.31
C LEU A 22 16.72 -16.77 13.54
N ALA A 23 17.38 -16.20 14.54
CA ALA A 23 17.34 -14.77 14.80
C ALA A 23 17.85 -13.96 13.60
N LEU A 24 18.95 -14.39 12.98
CA LEU A 24 19.48 -13.74 11.78
C LEU A 24 18.53 -13.85 10.58
N ALA A 25 17.88 -15.00 10.40
CA ALA A 25 16.87 -15.19 9.36
C ALA A 25 15.66 -14.25 9.56
N LEU A 26 15.17 -14.13 10.80
CA LEU A 26 14.06 -13.23 11.16
C LEU A 26 14.44 -11.75 10.96
N VAL A 27 15.65 -11.34 11.33
CA VAL A 27 16.14 -9.97 11.12
C VAL A 27 16.30 -9.64 9.63
N ARG A 28 16.70 -10.62 8.80
CA ARG A 28 16.74 -10.42 7.34
C ARG A 28 15.35 -10.19 6.76
N GLN A 29 14.30 -10.83 7.31
CA GLN A 29 12.95 -10.62 6.83
C GLN A 29 12.55 -9.15 6.95
N THR A 30 12.79 -8.46 8.08
CA THR A 30 12.38 -7.04 8.21
C THR A 30 13.11 -6.08 7.26
N ALA A 31 14.29 -6.42 6.75
CA ALA A 31 15.09 -5.53 5.90
C ALA A 31 14.60 -5.43 4.44
N PHE A 32 13.67 -6.29 4.01
CA PHE A 32 13.14 -6.29 2.64
C PHE A 32 11.76 -5.66 2.52
N ALA A 33 11.11 -5.29 3.63
CA ALA A 33 9.82 -4.64 3.57
C ALA A 33 9.98 -3.24 2.98
N ARG A 34 9.05 -2.85 2.10
CA ARG A 34 8.97 -1.50 1.53
C ARG A 34 7.93 -0.71 2.30
N THR A 35 8.18 0.59 2.43
CA THR A 35 7.22 1.52 3.01
C THR A 35 6.55 2.29 1.88
N TYR A 36 5.23 2.21 1.85
CA TYR A 36 4.37 2.92 0.92
C TYR A 36 3.73 4.12 1.59
N VAL A 37 3.72 5.27 0.93
CA VAL A 37 2.88 6.43 1.28
C VAL A 37 1.71 6.44 0.32
N ILE A 38 0.51 6.24 0.86
CA ILE A 38 -0.72 6.08 0.11
C ILE A 38 -1.59 7.31 0.36
N THR A 39 -1.92 8.04 -0.70
CA THR A 39 -2.76 9.24 -0.67
C THR A 39 -4.12 8.93 -1.27
N ASP A 40 -5.19 9.22 -0.54
CA ASP A 40 -6.59 9.04 -0.92
C ASP A 40 -7.36 10.34 -0.62
N GLY A 41 -7.41 11.25 -1.59
CA GLY A 41 -7.87 12.62 -1.36
C GLY A 41 -7.05 13.32 -0.27
N ASP A 42 -7.71 13.79 0.78
CA ASP A 42 -7.06 14.45 1.92
C ASP A 42 -6.44 13.47 2.93
N ARG A 43 -6.66 12.15 2.75
CA ARG A 43 -6.16 11.13 3.66
C ARG A 43 -4.81 10.61 3.17
N VAL A 44 -3.81 10.64 4.04
CA VAL A 44 -2.49 10.02 3.79
C VAL A 44 -2.27 8.89 4.79
N VAL A 45 -1.90 7.71 4.30
CA VAL A 45 -1.62 6.50 5.07
C VAL A 45 -0.23 6.01 4.73
N THR A 46 0.57 5.69 5.74
CA THR A 46 1.85 4.99 5.54
C THR A 46 1.68 3.51 5.86
N TYR A 47 2.10 2.63 4.94
CA TYR A 47 1.95 1.18 5.08
C TYR A 47 3.24 0.45 4.71
N THR A 48 3.75 -0.38 5.63
CA THR A 48 4.98 -1.15 5.41
C THR A 48 4.65 -2.61 5.16
N THR A 49 5.04 -3.13 4.00
CA THR A 49 4.73 -4.50 3.58
C THR A 49 5.83 -5.10 2.69
N PHE A 50 5.79 -6.42 2.52
CA PHE A 50 6.60 -7.17 1.56
C PHE A 50 5.97 -7.25 0.17
N ALA A 51 4.68 -6.91 0.06
CA ALA A 51 4.00 -6.86 -1.22
C ALA A 51 4.68 -5.81 -2.12
N THR A 52 4.90 -6.18 -3.37
CA THR A 52 5.45 -5.28 -4.40
C THR A 52 4.39 -4.85 -5.41
N ASP A 53 3.29 -5.60 -5.52
CA ASP A 53 2.14 -5.23 -6.35
C ASP A 53 1.31 -4.15 -5.61
N PRO A 54 1.17 -2.94 -6.17
CA PRO A 54 0.39 -1.88 -5.57
C PRO A 54 -1.06 -2.28 -5.24
N ALA A 55 -1.68 -3.16 -6.04
CA ALA A 55 -3.05 -3.61 -5.76
C ALA A 55 -3.12 -4.44 -4.48
N GLU A 56 -2.15 -5.32 -4.26
CA GLU A 56 -2.02 -6.11 -3.03
C GLU A 56 -1.69 -5.22 -1.82
N VAL A 57 -0.83 -4.21 -2.00
CA VAL A 57 -0.50 -3.22 -0.96
C VAL A 57 -1.77 -2.50 -0.50
N LEU A 58 -2.61 -2.04 -1.44
CA LEU A 58 -3.87 -1.36 -1.15
C LEU A 58 -4.86 -2.27 -0.40
N ASP A 59 -5.02 -3.51 -0.84
CA ASP A 59 -5.88 -4.50 -0.18
C ASP A 59 -5.43 -4.78 1.27
N GLN A 60 -4.13 -5.03 1.47
CA GLN A 60 -3.56 -5.25 2.79
C GLN A 60 -3.66 -4.02 3.71
N ALA A 61 -3.58 -2.81 3.15
CA ALA A 61 -3.80 -1.55 3.86
C ALA A 61 -5.29 -1.27 4.16
N GLY A 62 -6.21 -2.10 3.67
CA GLY A 62 -7.65 -1.93 3.83
C GLY A 62 -8.23 -0.80 2.97
N LEU A 63 -7.61 -0.49 1.84
CA LEU A 63 -8.01 0.55 0.90
C LEU A 63 -8.56 -0.08 -0.39
N THR A 64 -9.85 -0.39 -0.40
CA THR A 64 -10.52 -0.98 -1.57
C THR A 64 -10.83 0.09 -2.62
N LEU A 65 -10.63 -0.26 -3.89
CA LEU A 65 -11.00 0.55 -5.05
C LEU A 65 -12.39 0.17 -5.55
N GLU A 66 -13.22 1.17 -5.87
CA GLU A 66 -14.50 0.96 -6.54
C GLU A 66 -14.32 0.72 -8.05
N GLN A 67 -15.41 0.42 -8.76
CA GLN A 67 -15.39 -0.03 -10.17
C GLN A 67 -14.61 0.88 -11.12
N TYR A 68 -14.66 2.20 -10.90
CA TYR A 68 -14.01 3.18 -11.76
C TYR A 68 -12.85 3.89 -11.08
N ASP A 69 -12.56 3.58 -9.82
CA ASP A 69 -11.41 4.12 -9.14
C ASP A 69 -10.13 3.61 -9.79
N THR A 70 -9.09 4.44 -9.78
CA THR A 70 -7.77 4.07 -10.28
C THR A 70 -6.70 4.53 -9.31
N TYR A 71 -5.44 4.23 -9.62
CA TYR A 71 -4.31 4.70 -8.84
C TYR A 71 -3.11 4.98 -9.74
N THR A 72 -2.24 5.86 -9.27
CA THR A 72 -0.92 6.09 -9.84
C THR A 72 0.15 5.71 -8.84
N THR A 73 1.34 5.36 -9.33
CA THR A 73 2.48 4.99 -8.50
C THR A 73 3.70 5.81 -8.85
N GLN A 74 4.45 6.24 -7.85
CA GLN A 74 5.75 6.90 -8.03
C GLN A 74 6.78 6.29 -7.09
N THR A 75 7.99 6.07 -7.58
CA THR A 75 9.10 5.61 -6.75
C THR A 75 9.97 6.80 -6.38
N GLY A 76 10.03 7.13 -5.09
CA GLY A 76 10.90 8.17 -4.53
C GLY A 76 12.20 7.59 -3.94
N GLU A 77 13.03 8.46 -3.34
CA GLU A 77 14.24 8.02 -2.63
C GLU A 77 13.89 7.25 -1.34
N GLY A 78 13.66 5.95 -1.47
CA GLY A 78 13.43 5.03 -0.35
C GLY A 78 11.98 4.89 0.12
N VAL A 79 11.03 5.56 -0.55
CA VAL A 79 9.58 5.45 -0.31
C VAL A 79 8.87 5.24 -1.63
N GLU A 80 7.93 4.31 -1.65
CA GLU A 80 7.03 4.10 -2.79
C GLU A 80 5.74 4.88 -2.53
N GLU A 81 5.25 5.63 -3.51
CA GLU A 81 4.04 6.43 -3.38
C GLU A 81 2.92 5.82 -4.22
N ILE A 82 1.72 5.75 -3.64
CA ILE A 82 0.49 5.38 -4.34
C ILE A 82 -0.50 6.52 -4.16
N THR A 83 -1.03 7.06 -5.24
CA THR A 83 -2.12 8.05 -5.18
C THR A 83 -3.38 7.43 -5.75
N ILE A 84 -4.43 7.33 -4.94
CA ILE A 84 -5.74 6.85 -5.34
C ILE A 84 -6.50 7.99 -6.02
N CYS A 85 -7.03 7.69 -7.20
CA CYS A 85 -7.91 8.58 -7.96
C CYS A 85 -9.33 8.03 -7.86
N ARG A 86 -10.10 8.56 -6.89
CA ARG A 86 -11.50 8.19 -6.67
C ARG A 86 -12.38 8.73 -7.80
N SER A 87 -13.20 7.85 -8.35
CA SER A 87 -14.22 8.21 -9.32
C SER A 87 -15.41 8.89 -8.62
N GLN A 88 -15.97 9.90 -9.26
CA GLN A 88 -17.15 10.61 -8.79
C GLN A 88 -18.18 10.63 -9.92
N ARG A 89 -19.41 10.24 -9.62
CA ARG A 89 -20.52 10.42 -10.57
C ARG A 89 -21.20 11.74 -10.30
N VAL A 90 -21.21 12.62 -11.30
CA VAL A 90 -21.88 13.91 -11.25
C VAL A 90 -23.04 13.88 -12.23
N THR A 91 -24.21 14.31 -11.75
CA THR A 91 -25.39 14.54 -12.59
C THR A 91 -25.52 16.04 -12.81
N VAL A 92 -25.61 16.44 -14.06
CA VAL A 92 -25.82 17.82 -14.50
C VAL A 92 -27.23 17.91 -15.07
N ASP A 93 -28.04 18.82 -14.54
CA ASP A 93 -29.32 19.24 -15.12
C ASP A 93 -29.07 20.56 -15.85
N TYR A 94 -29.27 20.55 -17.16
CA TYR A 94 -29.13 21.73 -18.01
C TYR A 94 -30.36 21.87 -18.90
N HIS A 95 -31.12 22.95 -18.69
CA HIS A 95 -32.38 23.21 -19.40
C HIS A 95 -33.41 22.06 -19.34
N GLY A 96 -33.42 21.26 -18.28
CA GLY A 96 -34.32 20.12 -18.12
C GLY A 96 -33.85 18.84 -18.82
N GLU A 97 -32.63 18.82 -19.37
CA GLU A 97 -31.95 17.60 -19.78
C GLU A 97 -30.95 17.18 -18.70
N GLU A 98 -31.09 15.95 -18.22
CA GLU A 98 -30.17 15.37 -17.25
C GLU A 98 -29.08 14.54 -17.96
N MET A 99 -27.83 14.77 -17.59
CA MET A 99 -26.70 13.94 -18.01
C MET A 99 -25.88 13.50 -16.80
N THR A 100 -25.41 12.25 -16.82
CA THR A 100 -24.53 11.73 -15.77
C THR A 100 -23.15 11.42 -16.32
N VAL A 101 -22.13 11.97 -15.67
CA VAL A 101 -20.74 11.90 -16.10
C VAL A 101 -19.87 11.41 -14.94
N THR A 102 -18.90 10.54 -15.21
CA THR A 102 -17.88 10.15 -14.25
C THR A 102 -16.70 11.12 -14.34
N THR A 103 -16.22 11.60 -13.19
CA THR A 103 -15.10 12.53 -13.05
C THR A 103 -14.10 12.06 -11.99
N PHE A 104 -12.91 12.67 -12.00
CA PHE A 104 -11.77 12.36 -11.14
C PHE A 104 -11.16 13.66 -10.59
N GLY A 105 -11.88 14.30 -9.67
CA GLY A 105 -11.38 15.49 -8.96
C GLY A 105 -11.38 16.79 -9.77
N GLU A 106 -12.05 16.84 -10.92
CA GLU A 106 -12.24 18.10 -11.65
C GLU A 106 -13.22 19.01 -10.91
N THR A 107 -13.05 20.33 -11.04
CA THR A 107 -14.00 21.31 -10.50
C THR A 107 -15.30 21.33 -11.31
N ALA A 108 -16.39 21.83 -10.71
CA ALA A 108 -17.65 21.99 -11.42
C ALA A 108 -17.50 22.85 -12.69
N GLY A 109 -16.67 23.91 -12.64
CA GLY A 109 -16.38 24.74 -13.80
C GLY A 109 -15.70 23.96 -14.91
N GLU A 110 -14.63 23.23 -14.60
CA GLU A 110 -13.91 22.40 -15.57
C GLU A 110 -14.80 21.33 -16.21
N LEU A 111 -15.69 20.71 -15.41
CA LEU A 111 -16.69 19.78 -15.91
C LEU A 111 -17.65 20.45 -16.91
N LEU A 112 -18.19 21.63 -16.58
CA LEU A 112 -19.11 22.36 -17.46
C LEU A 112 -18.42 22.82 -18.75
N SER A 113 -17.19 23.34 -18.65
CA SER A 113 -16.36 23.69 -19.82
C SER A 113 -16.15 22.48 -20.74
N ARG A 114 -15.82 21.31 -20.16
CA ARG A 114 -15.61 20.06 -20.90
C ARG A 114 -16.87 19.56 -21.60
N LEU A 115 -18.04 19.83 -21.01
CA LEU A 115 -19.34 19.49 -21.58
C LEU A 115 -19.88 20.57 -22.55
N ASN A 116 -19.21 21.72 -22.68
CA ASN A 116 -19.65 22.89 -23.43
C ASN A 116 -20.99 23.46 -22.93
N LEU A 117 -21.15 23.56 -21.60
CA LEU A 117 -22.38 23.99 -20.92
C LEU A 117 -22.18 25.28 -20.09
N GLU A 118 -21.31 26.19 -20.54
CA GLU A 118 -21.02 27.47 -19.88
C GLU A 118 -22.08 28.55 -20.12
#